data_AF-A0A945SC42-F1
#
_entry.id   AF-A0A945SC42-F1
#
_cell.length_a   1.000
_cell.length_b   1.000
_cell.length_c   1.000
_cell.angle_alpha   90.00
_cell.angle_beta   90.00
_cell.angle_gamma   90.00
#
_symmetry.space_group_name_H-M   'P 1'
#
loop_
_entity.id
_entity.type
_entity.pdbx_description
1 polymer ?
#
loop_
_entity_poly.entity_id
_entity_poly.type
_entity_poly.pdbx_seq_one_letter_code
_entity_poly.pdbx_strand_id
1 'polypeptide(L)'
;MLKCGAGTRNYGRELQIPRPDPESPKRDARNLFAFLEVKDMPPTNNHAEQSLRLPVIFRKISFGSRSLLGAQAMAVNLSLLTTAKRQDRNPVELFKKLLLHGDNTPCDALYEPDSLPAFDSS
;
A
#
# COMPACT_ATOMS: atom_id res chain seq x y z
N MET A 1 -39.00 6.80 24.12
CA MET A 1 -38.09 5.64 23.99
C MET A 1 -37.83 5.44 22.50
N LEU A 2 -36.79 6.10 21.98
CA LEU A 2 -36.47 6.17 20.55
C LEU A 2 -35.84 4.84 20.10
N LYS A 3 -36.46 4.16 19.14
CA LYS A 3 -35.87 2.99 18.49
C LYS A 3 -34.77 3.48 17.55
N CYS A 4 -33.52 3.23 17.92
CA CYS A 4 -32.36 3.44 17.04
C CYS A 4 -32.43 2.40 15.91
N GLY A 5 -32.70 2.85 14.69
CA GLY A 5 -32.67 2.01 13.50
C GLY A 5 -31.24 1.57 13.22
N ALA A 6 -30.95 0.29 13.46
CA ALA A 6 -29.69 -0.32 13.07
C ALA A 6 -29.67 -0.47 11.54
N GLY A 7 -29.18 0.56 10.86
CA GLY A 7 -28.77 0.45 9.47
C GLY A 7 -27.62 -0.55 9.37
N THR A 8 -27.94 -1.78 8.98
CA THR A 8 -26.96 -2.80 8.61
C THR A 8 -26.16 -2.28 7.42
N ARG A 9 -24.92 -1.81 7.66
CA ARG A 9 -23.97 -1.48 6.59
C ARG A 9 -23.75 -2.74 5.78
N ASN A 10 -24.21 -2.74 4.54
CA ASN A 10 -24.04 -3.82 3.58
C ASN A 10 -22.57 -3.93 3.14
N TYR A 11 -21.71 -4.55 3.95
CA TYR A 11 -20.45 -5.13 3.49
C TYR A 11 -20.78 -6.48 2.82
N GLY A 12 -21.39 -6.45 1.63
CA GLY A 12 -22.06 -7.63 1.08
C GLY A 12 -22.27 -7.65 -0.42
N ARG A 13 -21.40 -7.01 -1.20
CA ARG A 13 -21.22 -7.39 -2.62
C ARG A 13 -19.76 -7.69 -2.84
N GLU A 14 -19.34 -8.86 -2.38
CA GLU A 14 -18.20 -9.55 -2.94
C GLU A 14 -18.55 -9.78 -4.41
N LEU A 15 -17.93 -9.04 -5.33
CA LEU A 15 -17.99 -9.39 -6.74
C LEU A 15 -17.43 -10.82 -6.84
N GLN A 16 -18.30 -11.81 -7.03
CA GLN A 16 -17.95 -13.20 -7.28
C GLN A 16 -17.41 -13.33 -8.70
N ILE A 17 -16.26 -12.69 -8.94
CA ILE A 17 -15.40 -13.00 -10.07
C ILE A 17 -14.87 -14.40 -9.77
N PRO A 18 -15.07 -15.39 -10.66
CA PRO A 18 -14.48 -16.71 -10.48
C PRO A 18 -12.98 -16.53 -10.27
N ARG A 19 -12.47 -16.92 -9.11
CA ARG A 19 -11.03 -16.91 -8.91
C ARG A 19 -10.45 -17.92 -9.90
N PRO A 20 -9.53 -17.51 -10.78
CA PRO A 20 -8.87 -18.46 -11.66
C PRO A 20 -8.28 -19.58 -10.81
N ASP A 21 -8.36 -20.80 -11.34
CA ASP A 21 -7.83 -22.01 -10.70
C ASP A 21 -6.41 -21.72 -10.18
N PRO A 22 -6.15 -21.91 -8.86
CA PRO A 22 -4.87 -21.56 -8.26
C PRO A 22 -3.69 -22.32 -8.88
N GLU A 23 -3.93 -23.52 -9.41
CA GLU A 23 -2.91 -24.36 -10.05
C GLU A 23 -2.79 -24.09 -11.55
N SER A 24 -3.62 -23.21 -12.12
CA SER A 24 -3.58 -22.90 -13.54
C SER A 24 -2.35 -22.05 -13.88
N PRO A 25 -1.42 -22.53 -14.73
CA PRO A 25 -0.22 -21.77 -15.09
C PRO A 25 -0.54 -20.47 -15.86
N LYS A 26 -1.76 -20.36 -16.42
CA LYS A 26 -2.22 -19.16 -17.13
C LYS A 26 -2.67 -18.04 -16.18
N ARG A 27 -2.93 -18.35 -14.90
CA ARG A 27 -3.42 -17.39 -13.91
C ARG A 27 -2.43 -16.25 -13.68
N ASP A 28 -1.16 -16.59 -13.47
CA ASP A 28 -0.12 -15.64 -13.08
C ASP A 28 0.85 -15.30 -14.23
N ALA A 29 0.64 -15.88 -15.42
CA ALA A 29 1.53 -15.72 -16.58
C ALA A 29 1.84 -14.24 -16.89
N ARG A 30 0.84 -13.35 -16.83
CA ARG A 30 1.04 -11.90 -17.04
C ARG A 30 2.00 -11.28 -16.05
N ASN A 31 1.95 -11.69 -14.78
CA ASN A 31 2.80 -11.15 -13.72
C ASN A 31 4.21 -11.76 -13.77
N LEU A 32 4.32 -13.05 -14.13
CA LEU A 32 5.60 -13.76 -14.22
C LEU A 32 6.44 -13.32 -15.43
N PHE A 33 5.79 -12.95 -16.53
CA PHE A 33 6.45 -12.60 -17.79
C PHE A 33 6.37 -11.11 -18.17
N ALA A 34 6.00 -10.23 -17.24
CA ALA A 34 5.88 -8.78 -17.48
C ALA A 34 7.17 -8.15 -18.05
N PHE A 35 8.34 -8.71 -17.72
CA PHE A 35 9.64 -8.25 -18.23
C PHE A 35 9.81 -8.46 -19.75
N LEU A 36 8.98 -9.30 -20.39
CA LEU A 36 8.96 -9.45 -21.85
C LEU A 36 8.23 -8.28 -22.53
N GLU A 37 7.30 -7.64 -21.83
CA GLU A 37 6.49 -6.53 -22.35
C GLU A 37 7.12 -5.16 -22.04
N VAL A 38 7.75 -5.02 -20.85
CA VAL A 38 8.33 -3.77 -20.38
C VAL A 38 9.83 -3.73 -20.64
N LYS A 39 10.27 -2.81 -21.50
CA LYS A 39 11.69 -2.58 -21.79
C LYS A 39 12.43 -2.20 -20.49
N ASP A 40 13.64 -2.74 -20.33
CA ASP A 40 14.54 -2.48 -19.19
C ASP A 40 14.06 -3.00 -17.82
N MET A 41 12.97 -3.77 -17.76
CA MET A 41 12.54 -4.45 -16.54
C MET A 41 13.37 -5.73 -16.30
N PRO A 42 13.97 -5.91 -15.11
CA PRO A 42 14.75 -7.11 -14.82
C PRO A 42 13.84 -8.36 -14.70
N PRO A 43 14.30 -9.57 -15.12
CA PRO A 43 13.54 -10.82 -15.01
C PRO A 43 13.56 -11.39 -13.58
N THR A 44 13.48 -10.53 -12.56
CA THR A 44 13.59 -10.92 -11.14
C THR A 44 12.60 -10.16 -10.27
N ASN A 45 12.10 -10.80 -9.22
CA ASN A 45 11.21 -10.18 -8.23
C ASN A 45 11.95 -9.40 -7.13
N ASN A 46 13.27 -9.22 -7.26
CA ASN A 46 14.13 -8.66 -6.22
C ASN A 46 13.64 -7.30 -5.71
N HIS A 47 13.17 -6.44 -6.60
CA HIS A 47 12.65 -5.13 -6.23
C HIS A 47 11.43 -5.22 -5.30
N ALA A 48 10.45 -6.06 -5.66
CA ALA A 48 9.26 -6.22 -4.84
C ALA A 48 9.59 -6.88 -3.50
N GLU A 49 10.43 -7.92 -3.50
CA GLU A 49 10.89 -8.58 -2.27
C GLU A 49 11.61 -7.61 -1.34
N GLN A 50 12.57 -6.84 -1.86
CA GLN A 50 13.27 -5.81 -1.09
C GLN A 50 12.31 -4.81 -0.48
N SER A 51 11.29 -4.40 -1.24
CA SER A 51 10.30 -3.46 -0.76
C SER A 51 9.45 -3.96 0.42
N LEU A 52 9.28 -5.28 0.53
CA LEU A 52 8.56 -5.94 1.62
C LEU A 52 9.45 -6.28 2.82
N ARG A 53 10.79 -6.23 2.68
CA ARG A 53 11.71 -6.62 3.78
C ARG A 53 11.52 -5.78 5.03
N LEU A 54 11.34 -4.46 4.88
CA LEU A 54 11.16 -3.56 6.02
C LEU A 54 9.95 -3.95 6.88
N PRO A 55 8.70 -4.04 6.34
CA PRO A 55 7.55 -4.41 7.15
C PRO A 55 7.64 -5.85 7.71
N VAL A 56 8.22 -6.79 6.96
CA VAL A 56 8.38 -8.19 7.41
C VAL A 56 9.35 -8.30 8.58
N ILE A 57 10.52 -7.66 8.49
CA ILE A 57 11.51 -7.64 9.56
C ILE A 57 10.94 -6.92 10.78
N PHE A 58 10.28 -5.78 10.59
CA PHE A 58 9.67 -5.03 11.68
C PHE A 58 8.64 -5.86 12.45
N ARG A 59 7.75 -6.58 11.75
CA ARG A 59 6.79 -7.48 12.37
C ARG A 59 7.47 -8.61 13.15
N LYS A 60 8.58 -9.16 12.63
CA LYS A 60 9.34 -10.21 13.30
C LYS A 60 9.97 -9.73 14.61
N ILE A 61 10.56 -8.54 14.61
CA ILE A 61 11.23 -7.96 15.79
C ILE A 61 10.20 -7.49 16.83
N SER A 62 9.11 -6.86 16.38
CA SER A 62 8.07 -6.32 17.27
C SER A 62 7.02 -7.36 17.72
N PHE A 63 7.10 -8.59 17.20
CA PHE A 63 6.05 -9.62 17.31
C PHE A 63 4.68 -9.19 16.73
N GLY A 64 4.63 -8.10 15.96
CA GLY A 64 3.40 -7.58 15.35
C GLY A 64 2.43 -6.96 16.35
N SER A 65 1.16 -6.84 15.94
CA SER A 65 0.09 -6.29 16.78
C SER A 65 -0.90 -7.37 17.24
N ARG A 66 -1.42 -7.23 18.46
CA ARG A 66 -2.47 -8.10 19.04
C ARG A 66 -3.90 -7.56 18.83
N SER A 67 -4.05 -6.41 18.17
CA SER A 67 -5.35 -5.82 17.85
C SER A 67 -5.43 -5.43 16.38
N LEU A 68 -6.64 -5.45 15.82
CA LEU A 68 -6.86 -5.02 14.43
C LEU A 68 -6.47 -3.55 14.24
N LEU A 69 -6.82 -2.69 15.20
CA LEU A 69 -6.48 -1.26 15.16
C LEU A 69 -4.97 -1.05 15.14
N GLY A 70 -4.22 -1.77 15.99
CA GLY A 70 -2.76 -1.66 16.01
C GLY A 70 -2.11 -2.22 14.74
N ALA A 71 -2.67 -3.29 14.16
CA ALA A 71 -2.20 -3.81 12.88
C ALA A 71 -2.43 -2.81 11.74
N GLN A 72 -3.59 -2.15 11.71
CA GLN A 72 -3.90 -1.09 10.74
C GLN A 72 -2.97 0.13 10.91
N ALA A 73 -2.77 0.59 12.15
CA ALA A 73 -1.84 1.70 12.43
C ALA A 73 -0.41 1.37 11.98
N MET A 74 0.06 0.14 12.26
CA MET A 74 1.38 -0.33 11.82
C MET A 74 1.47 -0.39 10.28
N ALA A 75 0.43 -0.86 9.60
CA ALA A 75 0.37 -0.90 8.15
C ALA A 75 0.45 0.51 7.52
N VAL A 76 -0.30 1.47 8.06
CA VAL A 76 -0.28 2.87 7.61
C VAL A 76 1.10 3.49 7.82
N ASN A 77 1.67 3.37 9.03
CA ASN A 77 2.97 3.97 9.35
C ASN A 77 4.11 3.39 8.51
N LEU A 78 4.15 2.07 8.32
CA LEU A 78 5.18 1.43 7.49
C LEU A 78 5.01 1.78 6.01
N SER A 79 3.77 1.95 5.54
CA SER A 79 3.50 2.42 4.18
C SER A 79 4.06 3.82 3.97
N LEU A 80 3.73 4.78 4.84
CA LEU A 80 4.24 6.16 4.78
C LEU A 80 5.77 6.20 4.84
N LEU A 81 6.36 5.45 5.77
CA LEU A 81 7.82 5.35 5.91
C LEU A 81 8.48 4.81 4.65
N THR A 82 7.92 3.75 4.07
CA THR A 82 8.47 3.13 2.85
C THR A 82 8.34 4.06 1.66
N THR A 83 7.21 4.77 1.52
CA THR A 83 6.99 5.75 0.44
C THR A 83 7.95 6.93 0.56
N ALA A 84 8.11 7.52 1.76
CA ALA A 84 9.05 8.61 2.00
C ALA A 84 10.49 8.22 1.62
N LYS A 85 10.93 7.02 2.02
CA LYS A 85 12.25 6.49 1.67
C LYS A 85 12.43 6.30 0.16
N ARG A 86 11.40 5.83 -0.56
CA ARG A 86 11.47 5.67 -2.03
C ARG A 86 11.57 7.01 -2.76
N GLN A 87 11.04 8.07 -2.18
CA GLN A 87 11.11 9.44 -2.71
C GLN A 87 12.33 10.23 -2.20
N ASP A 88 13.25 9.58 -1.50
CA ASP A 88 14.43 10.21 -0.87
C ASP A 88 14.07 11.35 0.11
N ARG A 89 12.90 11.26 0.75
CA ARG A 89 12.43 12.24 1.75
C ARG A 89 12.78 11.77 3.15
N ASN A 90 13.09 12.72 4.04
CA ASN A 90 13.34 12.42 5.45
C ASN A 90 12.04 11.99 6.15
N PRO A 91 11.93 10.73 6.61
CA PRO A 91 10.70 10.24 7.22
C PRO A 91 10.38 10.89 8.57
N VAL A 92 11.39 11.33 9.32
CA VAL A 92 11.18 12.00 10.62
C VAL A 92 10.46 13.32 10.42
N GLU A 93 10.87 14.11 9.43
CA GLU A 93 10.21 15.38 9.10
C GLU A 93 8.79 15.16 8.57
N LEU A 94 8.55 14.11 7.79
CA LEU A 94 7.21 13.72 7.38
C LEU A 94 6.31 13.43 8.60
N PHE A 95 6.76 12.58 9.53
CA PHE A 95 5.97 12.25 10.72
C PHE A 95 5.78 13.47 11.64
N LYS A 96 6.78 14.33 11.80
CA LYS A 96 6.61 15.60 12.52
C LYS A 96 5.51 16.45 11.88
N LYS A 97 5.54 16.64 10.56
CA LYS A 97 4.52 17.40 9.84
C LYS A 97 3.13 16.81 10.05
N LEU A 98 2.97 15.50 9.90
CA LEU A 98 1.67 14.83 10.03
C LEU A 98 1.12 14.80 11.47
N LEU A 99 1.98 14.60 12.46
CA LEU A 99 1.56 14.47 13.86
C LEU A 99 1.38 15.82 14.56
N LEU A 100 2.12 16.86 14.14
CA LEU A 100 2.04 18.19 14.75
C LEU A 100 1.12 19.15 13.98
N HIS A 101 0.93 18.94 12.68
CA HIS A 101 0.06 19.75 11.84
C HIS A 101 -1.04 18.87 11.26
N GLY A 102 -2.06 18.59 12.08
CA GLY A 102 -3.20 17.71 11.78
C GLY A 102 -4.06 18.14 10.59
N ASP A 103 -3.84 19.34 10.05
CA ASP A 103 -4.50 19.82 8.84
C ASP A 103 -3.89 19.23 7.54
N ASN A 104 -2.68 18.66 7.60
CA ASN A 104 -2.04 18.06 6.43
C ASN A 104 -2.46 16.60 6.26
N THR A 105 -2.94 16.25 5.07
CA THR A 105 -3.08 14.83 4.72
C THR A 105 -1.71 14.23 4.37
N PRO A 106 -1.49 12.92 4.57
CA PRO A 106 -0.27 12.26 4.13
C PRO A 106 0.02 12.42 2.64
N CYS A 107 -1.02 12.54 1.82
CA CYS A 107 -0.89 12.80 0.39
C CYS A 107 -0.28 14.17 0.12
N ASP A 108 -0.79 15.23 0.76
CA ASP A 108 -0.26 16.60 0.59
C ASP A 108 1.18 16.75 1.11
N ALA A 109 1.56 15.93 2.10
CA ALA A 109 2.91 15.92 2.63
C ALA A 109 3.91 15.14 1.75
N LEU A 110 3.44 14.15 0.99
CA LEU A 110 4.27 13.27 0.15
C LEU A 110 4.30 13.69 -1.32
N TYR A 111 3.25 14.34 -1.80
CA TYR A 111 3.08 14.71 -3.21
C TYR A 111 2.84 16.20 -3.31
N GLU A 112 3.61 16.86 -4.17
CA GLU A 112 3.30 18.23 -4.58
C GLU A 112 2.29 18.16 -5.73
N PRO A 113 1.16 18.87 -5.67
CA PRO A 113 0.11 18.76 -6.68
C PRO A 113 0.59 19.14 -8.09
N ASP A 114 1.58 20.02 -8.20
CA ASP A 114 2.11 20.53 -9.47
C ASP A 114 3.27 19.70 -10.03
N SER A 115 3.78 18.69 -9.30
CA SER A 115 4.96 17.92 -9.68
C SER A 115 4.65 16.62 -10.43
N LEU A 116 3.37 16.32 -10.69
CA LEU A 116 3.00 15.15 -11.49
C LEU A 116 3.23 15.48 -12.96
N PRO A 117 3.98 14.65 -13.72
CA PRO A 117 4.09 14.86 -15.16
C PRO A 117 2.66 14.83 -15.74
N ALA A 118 2.34 15.81 -16.59
CA ALA A 118 1.13 15.73 -17.41
C ALA A 118 1.15 14.34 -18.06
N PHE A 119 0.10 13.56 -17.85
CA PHE A 119 -0.02 12.25 -18.48
C PHE A 119 -0.10 12.51 -19.98
N ASP A 120 1.04 12.43 -20.67
CA ASP A 120 1.07 12.49 -22.13
C ASP A 120 0.43 11.19 -22.60
N SER A 121 -0.86 11.26 -22.88
CA SER A 121 -1.62 10.22 -23.55
C SER A 121 -1.20 10.20 -25.02
N SER A 122 -0.06 9.57 -25.30
CA SER A 122 0.36 9.19 -26.65
C SER A 122 0.03 7.73 -26.92
#